data_AF-A0A935E566-F1
#
_entry.id   AF-A0A935E566-F1
#
_cell.length_a   1.000
_cell.length_b   1.000
_cell.length_c   1.000
_cell.angle_alpha   90.00
_cell.angle_beta   90.00
_cell.angle_gamma   90.00
#
_symmetry.space_group_name_H-M   'P 1'
#
loop_
_entity.id
_entity.type
_entity.pdbx_description
1 polymer ?
#
loop_
_entity_poly.entity_id
_entity_poly.type
_entity_poly.pdbx_seq_one_letter_code
_entity_poly.pdbx_strand_id
1 'polypeptide(L)'
;MRSLLFILAFVFSSVLTYAQSQTWVNGYYKSDGTYVQGHYRQKQNNTNHDNWSTTTQLNPYTFENGSRAKDYSSEAYNYGAGQTIYTGPRGGQYYYNSKGNKVYVPKRN
;
A
#
# COMPACT_ATOMS: atom_id res chain seq x y z
N MET A 1 -12.69 33.29 31.69
CA MET A 1 -12.03 31.98 31.95
C MET A 1 -12.87 30.78 31.50
N ARG A 2 -14.20 30.74 31.75
CA ARG A 2 -15.08 29.65 31.28
C ARG A 2 -15.13 29.49 29.75
N SER A 3 -15.10 30.59 29.00
CA SER A 3 -15.06 30.60 27.53
C SER A 3 -13.76 30.06 26.92
N LEU A 4 -12.63 30.14 27.64
CA LEU A 4 -11.33 29.65 27.17
C LEU A 4 -11.26 28.11 27.19
N LEU A 5 -11.92 27.47 28.16
CA LEU A 5 -12.02 26.00 28.27
C LEU A 5 -12.85 25.38 27.13
N PHE A 6 -13.90 26.06 26.66
CA PHE A 6 -14.70 25.60 25.52
C PHE A 6 -13.92 25.69 24.20
N ILE A 7 -13.08 26.71 24.01
CA ILE A 7 -12.23 26.86 22.83
C ILE A 7 -11.13 25.78 22.82
N LEU A 8 -10.51 25.49 23.98
CA LEU A 8 -9.49 24.44 24.09
C LEU A 8 -10.06 23.04 23.80
N ALA A 9 -11.29 22.74 24.24
CA ALA A 9 -11.98 21.49 23.96
C ALA A 9 -12.34 21.33 22.46
N PHE A 10 -12.69 22.43 21.79
CA PHE A 10 -13.01 22.43 20.36
C PHE A 10 -11.76 22.20 19.48
N VAL A 11 -10.63 22.80 19.84
CA VAL A 11 -9.34 22.60 19.15
C VAL A 11 -8.79 21.17 19.35
N PHE A 12 -9.05 20.53 20.50
CA PHE A 12 -8.66 19.14 20.74
C PHE A 12 -9.49 18.12 19.95
N SER A 13 -10.69 18.48 19.51
CA SER A 13 -11.60 17.58 18.79
C SER A 13 -11.30 17.49 17.29
N SER A 14 -10.56 18.47 16.74
CA SER A 14 -10.30 18.59 15.29
C SER A 14 -9.04 17.87 14.82
N VAL A 15 -8.23 17.33 15.73
CA VAL A 15 -7.05 16.53 15.38
C VAL A 15 -7.43 15.05 15.43
N LEU A 16 -7.07 14.29 14.38
CA LEU A 16 -7.07 12.82 14.25
C LEU A 16 -8.11 12.16 13.31
N THR A 17 -8.55 12.78 12.21
CA THR A 17 -9.22 12.04 11.12
C THR A 17 -8.32 11.90 9.88
N TYR A 18 -7.41 10.93 9.89
CA TYR A 18 -6.78 10.46 8.65
C TYR A 18 -7.73 9.47 7.96
N ALA A 19 -8.60 9.98 7.09
CA ALA A 19 -9.44 9.14 6.25
C ALA A 19 -8.58 8.46 5.16
N GLN A 20 -8.17 7.23 5.42
CA GLN A 20 -7.50 6.37 4.45
C GLN A 20 -8.52 5.95 3.38
N SER A 21 -8.36 6.45 2.14
CA SER A 21 -9.30 6.15 1.04
C SER A 21 -9.17 4.69 0.64
N GLN A 22 -10.26 3.93 0.76
CA GLN A 22 -10.31 2.50 0.50
C GLN A 22 -11.34 2.15 -0.58
N THR A 23 -11.16 0.99 -1.22
CA THR A 23 -12.08 0.46 -2.23
C THR A 23 -12.30 -1.02 -2.03
N TRP A 24 -13.53 -1.47 -2.25
CA TRP A 24 -13.86 -2.88 -2.33
C TRP A 24 -13.37 -3.47 -3.66
N VAL A 25 -12.86 -4.70 -3.61
CA VAL A 25 -12.53 -5.51 -4.78
C VAL A 25 -13.42 -6.74 -4.75
N ASN A 26 -14.21 -6.93 -5.81
CA ASN A 26 -15.06 -8.12 -5.95
C ASN A 26 -14.21 -9.39 -6.04
N GLY A 27 -14.75 -10.50 -5.56
CA GLY A 27 -14.12 -11.81 -5.72
C GLY A 27 -14.02 -12.19 -7.20
N TYR A 28 -12.97 -12.94 -7.56
CA TYR A 28 -12.71 -13.35 -8.93
C TYR A 28 -11.92 -14.67 -8.98
N TYR A 29 -11.95 -15.34 -10.12
CA TYR A 29 -11.12 -16.52 -10.39
C TYR A 29 -9.84 -16.11 -11.11
N LYS A 30 -8.69 -16.63 -10.66
CA LYS A 30 -7.41 -16.51 -11.36
C LYS A 30 -7.41 -17.43 -12.59
N SER A 31 -6.45 -17.20 -13.50
CA SER A 31 -6.27 -18.04 -14.70
C SER A 31 -5.95 -19.51 -14.37
N ASP A 32 -5.43 -19.80 -13.18
CA ASP A 32 -5.16 -21.14 -12.67
C ASP A 32 -6.38 -21.81 -12.00
N GLY A 33 -7.55 -21.16 -12.00
CA GLY A 33 -8.78 -21.65 -11.40
C GLY A 33 -8.93 -21.34 -9.90
N THR A 34 -7.93 -20.75 -9.25
CA THR A 34 -8.02 -20.38 -7.83
C THR A 34 -9.01 -19.24 -7.61
N TYR A 35 -9.98 -19.42 -6.72
CA TYR A 35 -10.89 -18.36 -6.31
C TYR A 35 -10.22 -17.39 -5.33
N VAL A 36 -10.38 -16.09 -5.56
CA VAL A 36 -9.96 -15.01 -4.67
C VAL A 36 -11.21 -14.37 -4.08
N GLN A 37 -11.34 -14.40 -2.76
CA GLN A 37 -12.44 -13.75 -2.06
C GLN A 37 -12.35 -12.22 -2.20
N GLY A 38 -13.52 -11.58 -2.24
CA GLY A 38 -13.62 -10.12 -2.21
C GLY A 38 -13.03 -9.54 -0.92
N HIS A 39 -12.35 -8.41 -1.04
CA HIS A 39 -11.64 -7.78 0.07
C HIS A 39 -11.55 -6.27 -0.11
N TYR A 40 -11.31 -5.56 0.99
CA TYR A 40 -10.95 -4.14 0.95
C TYR A 40 -9.46 -3.96 0.67
N ARG A 41 -9.15 -2.93 -0.12
CA ARG A 41 -7.77 -2.45 -0.29
C ARG A 41 -7.72 -0.94 -0.24
N GLN A 42 -6.54 -0.40 0.05
CA GLN A 42 -6.26 1.02 -0.09
C GLN A 42 -6.42 1.46 -1.56
N LYS A 43 -6.97 2.65 -1.77
CA LYS A 43 -7.09 3.26 -3.09
C LYS A 43 -5.69 3.51 -3.66
N GLN A 44 -5.50 3.06 -4.89
CA GLN A 44 -4.22 3.21 -5.57
C GLN A 44 -3.87 4.70 -5.76
N ASN A 45 -2.64 5.07 -5.43
CA ASN A 45 -2.03 6.35 -5.75
C ASN A 45 -0.63 6.13 -6.39
N ASN A 46 0.17 7.20 -6.53
CA ASN A 46 1.46 7.16 -7.22
C ASN A 46 2.57 6.44 -6.46
N THR A 47 2.42 6.24 -5.15
CA THR A 47 3.39 5.55 -4.29
C THR A 47 2.70 4.45 -3.48
N ASN A 48 3.46 3.61 -2.80
CA ASN A 48 2.91 2.63 -1.87
C ASN A 48 2.95 3.06 -0.40
N HIS A 49 3.35 4.29 -0.08
CA HIS A 49 3.74 4.66 1.30
C HIS A 49 2.62 4.49 2.33
N ASP A 50 1.38 4.67 1.92
CA ASP A 50 0.17 4.56 2.73
C ASP A 50 -0.58 3.22 2.54
N ASN A 51 -0.10 2.34 1.67
CA ASN A 51 -0.75 1.04 1.46
C ASN A 51 -0.59 0.14 2.68
N TRP A 52 -1.64 -0.57 3.09
CA TRP A 52 -1.58 -1.53 4.21
C TRP A 52 -0.60 -2.70 4.03
N SER A 53 -0.16 -2.96 2.80
CA SER A 53 0.89 -3.96 2.52
C SER A 53 2.31 -3.44 2.74
N THR A 54 2.48 -2.14 2.93
CA THR A 54 3.78 -1.48 3.10
C THR A 54 4.20 -1.54 4.57
N THR A 55 5.50 -1.64 4.79
CA THR A 55 6.11 -1.79 6.12
C THR A 55 5.57 -0.75 7.09
N THR A 56 5.32 -1.16 8.33
CA THR A 56 4.76 -0.36 9.44
C THR A 56 3.28 0.05 9.30
N GLN A 57 2.64 -0.17 8.14
CA GLN A 57 1.23 0.14 7.98
C GLN A 57 0.36 -1.03 8.50
N LEU A 58 -0.56 -0.74 9.42
CA LEU A 58 -1.52 -1.71 9.93
C LEU A 58 -2.72 -1.84 8.98
N ASN A 59 -3.07 -3.06 8.60
CA ASN A 59 -4.32 -3.33 7.91
C ASN A 59 -5.48 -3.36 8.93
N PRO A 60 -6.48 -2.46 8.85
CA PRO A 60 -7.58 -2.41 9.82
C PRO A 60 -8.53 -3.61 9.75
N TYR A 61 -8.47 -4.43 8.69
CA TYR A 61 -9.33 -5.60 8.51
C TYR A 61 -8.70 -6.89 9.01
N THR A 62 -7.38 -7.03 8.89
CA THR A 62 -6.66 -8.25 9.30
C THR A 62 -5.84 -8.05 10.57
N PHE A 63 -5.63 -6.80 10.99
CA PHE A 63 -4.73 -6.41 12.08
C PHE A 63 -3.27 -6.85 11.88
N GLU A 64 -2.90 -7.14 10.64
CA GLU A 64 -1.53 -7.49 10.26
C GLU A 64 -0.77 -6.24 9.79
N ASN A 65 0.52 -6.20 10.10
CA ASN A 65 1.42 -5.17 9.58
C ASN A 65 1.88 -5.54 8.17
N GLY A 66 1.92 -4.54 7.29
CA GLY A 66 2.57 -4.68 5.99
C GLY A 66 4.06 -4.97 6.12
N SER A 67 4.63 -5.55 5.07
CA SER A 67 6.04 -5.99 5.02
C SER A 67 6.77 -5.47 3.78
N ARG A 68 6.08 -4.84 2.84
CA ARG A 68 6.69 -4.32 1.61
C ARG A 68 7.50 -3.06 1.88
N ALA A 69 8.68 -2.96 1.26
CA ALA A 69 9.46 -1.73 1.32
C ALA A 69 8.68 -0.55 0.72
N LYS A 70 8.95 0.66 1.22
CA LYS A 70 8.42 1.89 0.66
C LYS A 70 9.06 2.15 -0.71
N ASP A 71 8.29 2.69 -1.64
CA ASP A 71 8.82 3.19 -2.90
C ASP A 71 9.91 4.24 -2.61
N TYR A 72 11.00 4.20 -3.39
CA TYR A 72 12.15 5.10 -3.29
C TYR A 72 12.92 5.01 -1.97
N SER A 73 12.82 3.90 -1.24
CA SER A 73 13.63 3.63 -0.05
C SER A 73 14.82 2.72 -0.36
N SER A 74 15.83 2.70 0.52
CA SER A 74 16.97 1.79 0.43
C SER A 74 16.53 0.32 0.35
N GLU A 75 15.48 -0.04 1.07
CA GLU A 75 14.97 -1.41 1.14
C GLU A 75 14.32 -1.85 -0.17
N ALA A 76 13.86 -0.92 -1.02
CA ALA A 76 13.31 -1.22 -2.34
C ALA A 76 14.34 -1.91 -3.26
N TYR A 77 15.63 -1.64 -3.08
CA TYR A 77 16.70 -2.24 -3.85
C TYR A 77 16.90 -3.74 -3.57
N ASN A 78 16.44 -4.22 -2.41
CA ASN A 78 16.49 -5.64 -2.07
C ASN A 78 15.50 -6.47 -2.89
N TYR A 79 14.44 -5.86 -3.43
CA TYR A 79 13.38 -6.56 -4.16
C TYR A 79 13.78 -6.87 -5.60
N GLY A 80 14.14 -8.11 -5.92
CA GLY A 80 14.63 -8.44 -7.27
C GLY A 80 16.09 -8.01 -7.47
N ALA A 81 16.91 -8.15 -6.43
CA ALA A 81 18.35 -7.97 -6.52
C ALA A 81 18.93 -8.92 -7.60
N GLY A 82 19.85 -8.40 -8.43
CA GLY A 82 20.45 -9.13 -9.55
C GLY A 82 19.53 -9.32 -10.78
N GLN A 83 18.29 -8.82 -10.75
CA GLN A 83 17.38 -8.87 -11.90
C GLN A 83 17.40 -7.56 -12.67
N THR A 84 17.24 -7.63 -14.00
CA THR A 84 16.96 -6.45 -14.83
C THR A 84 15.56 -5.95 -14.52
N ILE A 85 15.47 -4.71 -14.04
CA ILE A 85 14.20 -4.07 -13.70
C ILE A 85 13.68 -3.28 -14.90
N TYR A 86 12.41 -3.49 -15.22
CA TYR A 86 11.69 -2.80 -16.28
C TYR A 86 10.64 -1.87 -15.67
N THR A 87 10.38 -0.75 -16.36
CA THR A 87 9.32 0.19 -15.99
C THR A 87 8.16 0.04 -16.98
N GLY A 88 6.97 -0.21 -16.45
CA GLY A 88 5.74 -0.30 -17.24
C GLY A 88 5.17 1.07 -17.62
N PRO A 89 4.18 1.12 -18.53
CA PRO A 89 3.58 2.37 -19.02
C PRO A 89 2.88 3.19 -17.91
N ARG A 90 2.53 2.55 -16.79
CA ARG A 90 1.93 3.20 -15.61
C ARG A 90 2.96 3.51 -14.51
N GLY A 91 4.25 3.46 -14.83
CA GLY A 91 5.36 3.73 -13.90
C GLY A 91 5.64 2.65 -12.86
N GLY A 92 4.90 1.52 -12.88
CA GLY A 92 5.18 0.38 -12.01
C GLY A 92 6.44 -0.37 -12.46
N GLN A 93 7.30 -0.73 -11.51
CA GLN A 93 8.53 -1.47 -11.79
C GLN A 93 8.35 -2.96 -11.55
N TYR A 94 9.00 -3.78 -12.38
CA TYR A 94 8.91 -5.23 -12.32
C TYR A 94 10.13 -5.91 -12.97
N TYR A 95 10.31 -7.20 -12.70
CA TYR A 95 11.21 -8.08 -13.45
C TYR A 95 10.47 -9.31 -13.94
N TYR A 96 11.07 -10.06 -14.87
CA TYR A 96 10.57 -11.38 -15.29
C TYR A 96 11.30 -12.46 -14.50
N ASN A 97 10.55 -13.31 -13.78
CA ASN A 97 11.15 -14.45 -13.09
C ASN A 97 11.52 -15.58 -14.09
N SER A 98 12.13 -16.65 -13.60
CA SER A 98 12.54 -17.81 -14.43
C SER A 98 11.39 -18.51 -15.17
N LYS A 99 10.14 -18.27 -14.76
CA LYS A 99 8.93 -18.79 -15.43
C LYS A 99 8.35 -17.82 -16.46
N GLY A 100 9.01 -16.69 -16.71
CA GLY A 100 8.53 -15.64 -17.62
C GLY A 100 7.41 -14.77 -17.04
N ASN A 101 7.12 -14.87 -15.73
CA ASN A 101 6.06 -14.09 -15.11
C ASN A 101 6.58 -12.73 -14.63
N LYS A 102 5.78 -11.67 -14.81
CA LYS A 102 6.06 -10.34 -14.24
C LYS A 102 5.91 -10.37 -12.72
N VAL A 103 6.98 -9.99 -12.02
CA VAL A 103 6.99 -9.81 -10.58
C VAL A 103 7.22 -8.32 -10.29
N TYR A 104 6.18 -7.66 -9.78
CA TYR A 104 6.24 -6.25 -9.43
C TYR A 104 7.05 -6.03 -8.15
N VAL A 105 7.88 -4.98 -8.18
CA VAL A 105 8.74 -4.56 -7.08
C VAL A 105 8.40 -3.11 -6.69
N PRO A 106 8.68 -2.69 -5.44
CA PRO A 106 8.63 -1.28 -5.07
C PRO A 106 9.50 -0.45 -6.03
N LYS A 107 9.05 0.76 -6.35
CA LYS A 107 9.77 1.64 -7.28
C LYS A 107 11.12 2.02 -6.69
N ARG A 108 12.15 1.86 -7.51
CA ARG A 108 13.51 2.37 -7.31
C ARG A 108 13.65 3.68 -8.11
N ASN A 109 14.61 4.53 -7.73
CA ASN A 109 14.87 5.88 -8.29
C ASN A 109 14.28 6.16 -9.68
#